data_AF-A0A1L7CL25-F1
#
_entry.id   AF-A0A1L7CL25-F1
#
_cell.length_a   1.000
_cell.length_b   1.000
_cell.length_c   1.000
_cell.angle_alpha   90.00
_cell.angle_beta   90.00
_cell.angle_gamma   90.00
#
_symmetry.space_group_name_H-M   'P 1'
#
loop_
_entity.id
_entity.type
_entity.pdbx_description
1 polymer ?
#
loop_
_entity_poly.entity_id
_entity_poly.type
_entity_poly.pdbx_seq_one_letter_code
_entity_poly.pdbx_strand_id
1 'polypeptide(L)'
;MALYPLASSYFGVEHLAILDHPLLNAALDIPGLAQGPVSLEAQLEPDSLSKGWRIRCAFGCIGYLDELEAAEFPQLARVRASGLRPATVATVEIVEGELEVGVSLGLGPWQVPHNDQPSGSTLLNGGMGHLIDTSVGDLSPQQLKAMGTEQMIVTLDSVDGDLLATAEGYVIGLIPGGRDLQEVAEMVQRAEGTPEFFAARAYCAGGRIGVDLPLPGAELFAPSIPALRVPSERAAISAPAVEGQPEVWEVSLPAADFAASLPRGSRRPTRAQASPDLAALVKAMPRQDKLSWRALPTADVPGRFSSESARVRARRQARENGRGGHHRR
;
A
#
# COMPACT_ATOMS: atom_id res chain seq x y z
N MET A 1 -0.48 10.72 -23.46
CA MET A 1 -0.63 10.81 -21.99
C MET A 1 -0.07 9.53 -21.39
N ALA A 2 0.89 9.63 -20.46
CA ALA A 2 1.56 8.46 -19.88
C ALA A 2 0.62 7.69 -18.93
N LEU A 3 0.94 6.42 -18.69
CA LEU A 3 0.15 5.53 -17.84
C LEU A 3 0.61 5.60 -16.38
N TYR A 4 -0.32 5.36 -15.47
CA TYR A 4 -0.10 5.23 -14.04
C TYR A 4 -0.60 3.85 -13.60
N PRO A 5 0.30 2.88 -13.33
CA PRO A 5 -0.11 1.52 -13.00
C PRO A 5 -0.76 1.48 -11.61
N LEU A 6 -2.02 1.03 -11.54
CA LEU A 6 -2.68 0.70 -10.28
C LEU A 6 -2.20 -0.67 -9.77
N ALA A 7 -2.40 -0.94 -8.48
CA ALA A 7 -2.15 -2.26 -7.93
C ALA A 7 -3.14 -3.26 -8.54
N SER A 8 -2.64 -4.44 -8.94
CA SER A 8 -3.47 -5.53 -9.48
C SER A 8 -4.31 -6.21 -8.40
N SER A 9 -3.76 -6.31 -7.18
CA SER A 9 -4.41 -6.86 -6.00
C SER A 9 -4.00 -6.10 -4.74
N TYR A 10 -4.70 -6.38 -3.64
CA TYR A 10 -4.50 -5.80 -2.32
C TYR A 10 -4.43 -6.95 -1.32
N PHE A 11 -3.23 -7.32 -0.89
CA PHE A 11 -3.00 -8.49 -0.04
C PHE A 11 -3.55 -9.79 -0.65
N GLY A 12 -3.40 -9.93 -1.97
CA GLY A 12 -3.91 -11.08 -2.73
C GLY A 12 -5.40 -11.04 -3.05
N VAL A 13 -6.10 -9.96 -2.68
CA VAL A 13 -7.52 -9.78 -2.97
C VAL A 13 -7.70 -8.78 -4.11
N GLU A 14 -8.43 -9.18 -5.15
CA GLU A 14 -8.85 -8.29 -6.22
C GLU A 14 -10.16 -7.59 -5.83
N HIS A 15 -10.22 -6.28 -6.05
CA HIS A 15 -11.39 -5.46 -5.78
C HIS A 15 -11.86 -4.77 -7.06
N LEU A 16 -13.02 -5.22 -7.54
CA LEU A 16 -13.62 -4.77 -8.80
C LEU A 16 -14.73 -3.76 -8.53
N ALA A 17 -14.61 -2.58 -9.14
CA ALA A 17 -15.71 -1.63 -9.27
C ALA A 17 -16.58 -2.03 -10.48
N ILE A 18 -17.82 -2.44 -10.21
CA ILE A 18 -18.78 -2.83 -11.26
C ILE A 18 -19.38 -1.55 -11.85
N LEU A 19 -19.28 -1.40 -13.18
CA LEU A 19 -19.76 -0.21 -13.87
C LEU A 19 -21.29 -0.20 -13.95
N ASP A 20 -21.90 0.93 -13.59
CA ASP A 20 -23.34 1.18 -13.81
C ASP A 20 -23.66 1.36 -15.30
N HIS A 21 -22.71 1.84 -16.10
CA HIS A 21 -22.92 2.19 -17.52
C HIS A 21 -21.95 1.45 -18.46
N PRO A 22 -22.08 0.11 -18.63
CA PRO A 22 -21.29 -0.64 -19.60
C PRO A 22 -21.74 -0.33 -21.03
N LEU A 23 -20.80 -0.36 -21.98
CA LEU A 23 -21.08 -0.14 -23.41
C LEU A 23 -21.05 -1.45 -24.18
N LEU A 24 -22.24 -1.92 -24.57
CA LEU A 24 -22.40 -3.21 -25.24
C LEU A 24 -21.64 -3.33 -26.57
N ASN A 25 -21.61 -2.26 -27.37
CA ASN A 25 -21.06 -2.32 -28.72
C ASN A 25 -19.58 -2.76 -28.73
N ALA A 26 -18.73 -2.09 -27.95
CA ALA A 26 -17.32 -2.44 -27.88
C ALA A 26 -17.06 -3.70 -27.05
N ALA A 27 -17.90 -3.97 -26.05
CA ALA A 27 -17.73 -5.14 -25.20
C ALA A 27 -18.07 -6.46 -25.93
N LEU A 28 -19.09 -6.47 -26.79
CA LEU A 28 -19.47 -7.66 -27.57
C LEU A 28 -18.45 -8.01 -28.67
N ASP A 29 -17.60 -7.07 -29.06
CA ASP A 29 -16.48 -7.32 -29.98
C ASP A 29 -15.28 -8.01 -29.29
N ILE A 30 -15.33 -8.21 -27.97
CA ILE A 30 -14.26 -8.88 -27.21
C ILE A 30 -14.25 -10.39 -27.53
N PRO A 31 -13.15 -10.93 -28.08
CA PRO A 31 -13.02 -12.35 -28.34
C PRO A 31 -13.09 -13.16 -27.03
N GLY A 32 -13.80 -14.27 -27.04
CA GLY A 32 -13.90 -15.15 -25.86
C GLY A 32 -15.09 -14.86 -24.94
N LEU A 33 -15.72 -13.68 -25.05
CA LEU A 33 -16.75 -13.25 -24.10
C LEU A 33 -18.00 -14.15 -24.08
N ALA A 34 -18.36 -14.73 -25.23
CA ALA A 34 -19.48 -15.66 -25.32
C ALA A 34 -19.18 -17.03 -24.64
N GLN A 35 -17.92 -17.34 -24.36
CA GLN A 35 -17.50 -18.60 -23.75
C GLN A 35 -17.32 -18.50 -22.23
N GLY A 36 -17.07 -17.30 -21.70
CA GLY A 36 -16.90 -17.06 -20.28
C GLY A 36 -16.34 -15.66 -19.97
N PRO A 37 -16.04 -15.39 -18.69
CA PRO A 37 -15.43 -14.12 -18.29
C PRO A 37 -14.09 -13.89 -18.99
N VAL A 38 -13.86 -12.65 -19.43
CA VAL A 38 -12.61 -12.23 -20.08
C VAL A 38 -11.96 -11.13 -19.27
N SER A 39 -10.71 -11.34 -18.86
CA SER A 39 -9.87 -10.30 -18.25
C SER A 39 -8.99 -9.65 -19.30
N LEU A 40 -8.89 -8.33 -19.25
CA LEU A 40 -8.19 -7.52 -20.24
C LEU A 40 -7.59 -6.26 -19.62
N GLU A 41 -6.48 -5.78 -20.18
CA GLU A 41 -5.90 -4.51 -19.79
C GLU A 41 -6.85 -3.35 -20.11
N ALA A 42 -7.04 -2.48 -19.12
CA ALA A 42 -7.92 -1.34 -19.18
C ALA A 42 -7.21 -0.06 -18.73
N GLN A 43 -7.66 1.06 -19.27
CA GLN A 43 -7.15 2.39 -18.94
C GLN A 43 -8.32 3.33 -18.69
N LEU A 44 -8.15 4.23 -17.72
CA LEU A 44 -9.13 5.24 -17.37
C LEU A 44 -8.76 6.56 -18.07
N GLU A 45 -9.56 6.96 -19.05
CA GLU A 45 -9.45 8.28 -19.68
C GLU A 45 -10.35 9.29 -18.97
N PRO A 46 -9.87 10.49 -18.61
CA PRO A 46 -10.73 11.53 -18.05
C PRO A 46 -11.87 11.88 -19.01
N ASP A 47 -13.11 11.86 -18.52
CA ASP A 47 -14.26 12.35 -19.27
C ASP A 47 -14.65 13.74 -18.77
N SER A 48 -14.45 14.75 -19.61
CA SER A 48 -14.76 16.15 -19.26
C SER A 48 -16.26 16.42 -19.17
N LEU A 49 -17.10 15.61 -19.84
CA LEU A 49 -18.54 15.81 -19.86
C LEU A 49 -19.21 15.30 -18.58
N SER A 50 -18.94 14.04 -18.22
CA SER A 50 -19.49 13.42 -17.01
C SER A 50 -18.68 13.72 -15.75
N LYS A 51 -17.51 14.38 -15.89
CA LYS A 51 -16.46 14.50 -14.84
C LYS A 51 -15.94 13.17 -14.30
N GLY A 52 -16.43 12.04 -14.81
CA GLY A 52 -16.03 10.70 -14.44
C GLY A 52 -14.87 10.18 -15.28
N TRP A 53 -14.85 8.87 -15.53
CA TRP A 53 -13.81 8.19 -16.30
C TRP A 53 -14.42 7.34 -17.40
N ARG A 54 -13.80 7.37 -18.56
CA ARG A 54 -14.07 6.45 -19.66
C ARG A 54 -13.13 5.25 -19.55
N ILE A 55 -13.70 4.05 -19.52
CA ILE A 55 -12.94 2.81 -19.42
C ILE A 55 -12.63 2.30 -20.83
N ARG A 56 -11.34 2.24 -21.16
CA ARG A 56 -10.87 1.83 -22.49
C ARG A 56 -9.97 0.63 -22.44
N CYS A 57 -10.06 -0.19 -23.47
CA CYS A 57 -9.17 -1.31 -23.74
C CYS A 57 -8.77 -1.33 -25.21
N ALA A 58 -8.08 -2.39 -25.63
CA ALA A 58 -7.69 -2.60 -27.03
C ALA A 58 -8.86 -2.63 -28.01
N PHE A 59 -10.06 -3.06 -27.56
CA PHE A 59 -11.26 -3.20 -28.39
C PHE A 59 -12.15 -1.94 -28.42
N GLY A 60 -11.81 -0.91 -27.64
CA GLY A 60 -12.57 0.33 -27.59
C GLY A 60 -12.97 0.75 -26.18
N CYS A 61 -14.07 1.48 -26.09
CA CYS A 61 -14.61 1.99 -24.83
C CYS A 61 -15.68 1.02 -24.30
N ILE A 62 -15.42 0.39 -23.17
CA ILE A 62 -16.27 -0.68 -22.62
C ILE A 62 -17.24 -0.19 -21.55
N GLY A 63 -17.12 1.07 -21.12
CA GLY A 63 -18.04 1.66 -20.16
C GLY A 63 -17.54 2.98 -19.58
N TYR A 64 -18.31 3.50 -18.63
CA TYR A 64 -18.01 4.72 -17.90
C TYR A 64 -18.12 4.48 -16.39
N LEU A 65 -17.25 5.15 -15.65
CA LEU A 65 -17.49 5.50 -14.25
C LEU A 65 -18.04 6.93 -14.26
N ASP A 66 -19.28 7.14 -13.85
CA ASP A 66 -19.86 8.49 -13.79
C ASP A 66 -19.30 9.33 -12.63
N GLU A 67 -19.77 10.57 -12.45
CA GLU A 67 -19.30 11.45 -11.36
C GLU A 67 -19.50 10.83 -9.97
N LEU A 68 -20.59 10.08 -9.77
CA LEU A 68 -20.93 9.49 -8.49
C LEU A 68 -20.07 8.27 -8.20
N GLU A 69 -19.85 7.40 -9.18
CA GLU A 69 -18.93 6.27 -9.05
C GLU A 69 -17.48 6.75 -8.88
N ALA A 70 -17.05 7.75 -9.66
CA ALA A 70 -15.72 8.31 -9.57
C ALA A 70 -15.44 8.97 -8.20
N ALA A 71 -16.46 9.47 -7.52
CA ALA A 71 -16.34 10.05 -6.18
C ALA A 71 -15.97 9.02 -5.10
N GLU A 72 -16.18 7.73 -5.35
CA GLU A 72 -15.73 6.65 -4.44
C GLU A 72 -14.21 6.43 -4.52
N PHE A 73 -13.56 6.96 -5.57
CA PHE A 73 -12.13 6.84 -5.83
C PHE A 73 -11.44 8.21 -5.94
N PRO A 74 -11.53 9.07 -4.90
CA PRO A 74 -11.08 10.47 -4.98
C PRO A 74 -9.59 10.62 -5.29
N GLN A 75 -8.77 9.63 -4.92
CA GLN A 75 -7.34 9.64 -5.18
C GLN A 75 -6.98 9.62 -6.68
N LEU A 76 -7.86 9.06 -7.53
CA LEU A 76 -7.64 9.07 -8.99
C LEU A 76 -7.69 10.49 -9.56
N ALA A 77 -8.34 11.45 -8.88
CA ALA A 77 -8.31 12.85 -9.28
C ALA A 77 -6.89 13.44 -9.26
N ARG A 78 -6.02 12.98 -8.35
CA ARG A 78 -4.61 13.39 -8.30
C ARG A 78 -3.81 12.87 -9.50
N VAL A 79 -4.11 11.65 -9.95
CA VAL A 79 -3.53 11.06 -11.17
C VAL A 79 -3.97 11.87 -12.41
N ARG A 80 -5.27 12.21 -12.49
CA ARG A 80 -5.83 13.07 -13.54
C ARG A 80 -5.14 14.44 -13.57
N ALA A 81 -5.05 15.10 -12.43
CA ALA A 81 -4.46 16.42 -12.30
C ALA A 81 -2.95 16.43 -12.62
N SER A 82 -2.29 15.28 -12.43
CA SER A 82 -0.89 15.08 -12.86
C SER A 82 -0.72 14.79 -14.35
N GLY A 83 -1.81 14.70 -15.11
CA GLY A 83 -1.78 14.44 -16.56
C GLY A 83 -1.45 12.99 -16.91
N LEU A 84 -1.83 12.03 -16.06
CA LEU A 84 -1.62 10.59 -16.27
C LEU A 84 -2.96 9.86 -16.38
N ARG A 85 -2.92 8.65 -16.97
CA ARG A 85 -4.08 7.75 -17.07
C ARG A 85 -3.88 6.53 -16.19
N PRO A 86 -4.76 6.24 -15.22
CA PRO A 86 -4.72 4.98 -14.50
C PRO A 86 -4.78 3.80 -15.47
N ALA A 87 -3.88 2.83 -15.29
CA ALA A 87 -3.83 1.58 -16.01
C ALA A 87 -4.10 0.42 -15.03
N THR A 88 -4.97 -0.49 -15.43
CA THR A 88 -5.45 -1.59 -14.58
C THR A 88 -5.98 -2.74 -15.44
N VAL A 89 -6.66 -3.71 -14.84
CA VAL A 89 -7.38 -4.81 -15.48
C VAL A 89 -8.88 -4.59 -15.35
N ALA A 90 -9.63 -4.91 -16.41
CA ALA A 90 -11.07 -5.07 -16.37
C ALA A 90 -11.44 -6.53 -16.65
N THR A 91 -12.51 -6.98 -16.01
CA THR A 91 -13.15 -8.27 -16.26
C THR A 91 -14.51 -8.00 -16.86
N VAL A 92 -14.81 -8.65 -17.99
CA VAL A 92 -16.06 -8.53 -18.72
C VAL A 92 -16.74 -9.89 -18.76
N GLU A 93 -18.00 -9.94 -18.37
CA GLU A 93 -18.79 -11.18 -18.28
C GLU A 93 -20.23 -10.92 -18.77
N ILE A 94 -20.87 -11.97 -19.28
CA ILE A 94 -22.32 -11.97 -19.53
C ILE A 94 -22.98 -12.80 -18.43
N VAL A 95 -23.66 -12.14 -17.50
CA VAL A 95 -24.36 -12.75 -16.36
C VAL A 95 -25.86 -12.66 -16.61
N GLU A 96 -26.55 -13.80 -16.66
CA GLU A 96 -28.02 -13.84 -16.84
C GLU A 96 -28.51 -13.07 -18.08
N GLY A 97 -27.68 -12.99 -19.13
CA GLY A 97 -27.98 -12.27 -20.38
C GLY A 97 -27.65 -10.78 -20.35
N GLU A 98 -27.16 -10.25 -19.23
CA GLU A 98 -26.73 -8.87 -19.06
C GLU A 98 -25.20 -8.78 -19.09
N LEU A 99 -24.68 -7.71 -19.68
CA LEU A 99 -23.25 -7.44 -19.70
C LEU A 99 -22.82 -6.80 -18.38
N GLU A 100 -21.89 -7.42 -17.67
CA GLU A 100 -21.23 -6.86 -16.48
C GLU A 100 -19.76 -6.55 -16.80
N VAL A 101 -19.32 -5.34 -16.45
CA VAL A 101 -17.93 -4.91 -16.57
C VAL A 101 -17.45 -4.52 -15.18
N GLY A 102 -16.46 -5.25 -14.66
CA GLY A 102 -15.79 -4.96 -13.39
C GLY A 102 -14.39 -4.43 -13.64
N VAL A 103 -14.03 -3.28 -13.10
CA VAL A 103 -12.71 -2.67 -13.25
C VAL A 103 -11.94 -2.80 -11.93
N SER A 104 -10.73 -3.36 -11.95
CA SER A 104 -9.90 -3.47 -10.75
C SER A 104 -9.42 -2.08 -10.33
N LEU A 105 -10.09 -1.48 -9.35
CA LEU A 105 -9.73 -0.16 -8.82
C LEU A 105 -9.30 -0.23 -7.36
N GLY A 106 -9.33 -1.40 -6.73
CA GLY A 106 -8.99 -1.49 -5.32
C GLY A 106 -10.08 -0.95 -4.40
N LEU A 107 -9.77 -0.94 -3.11
CA LEU A 107 -10.62 -0.30 -2.11
C LEU A 107 -10.27 1.18 -2.01
N GLY A 108 -11.25 2.08 -2.14
CA GLY A 108 -11.05 3.47 -1.76
C GLY A 108 -10.79 3.56 -0.25
N PRO A 109 -9.75 4.27 0.24
CA PRO A 109 -8.76 5.13 -0.43
C PRO A 109 -7.34 4.51 -0.52
N TRP A 110 -7.16 3.39 -1.22
CA TRP A 110 -5.87 2.70 -1.38
C TRP A 110 -5.36 2.68 -2.83
N GLN A 111 -5.89 3.51 -3.72
CA GLN A 111 -5.54 3.50 -5.15
C GLN A 111 -4.15 4.07 -5.43
N VAL A 112 -3.81 5.16 -4.74
CA VAL A 112 -2.67 6.00 -5.10
C VAL A 112 -1.82 6.26 -3.86
N PRO A 113 -0.54 5.83 -3.83
CA PRO A 113 0.36 6.05 -2.71
C PRO A 113 0.54 7.53 -2.37
N HIS A 114 0.60 7.88 -1.09
CA HIS A 114 0.78 9.25 -0.63
C HIS A 114 2.17 9.82 -0.99
N ASN A 115 3.20 8.96 -0.97
CA ASN A 115 4.57 9.27 -1.36
C ASN A 115 4.92 8.68 -2.73
N ASP A 116 5.97 9.20 -3.35
CA ASP A 116 6.48 8.68 -4.61
C ASP A 116 7.33 7.42 -4.40
N GLN A 117 7.38 6.56 -5.42
CA GLN A 117 8.35 5.47 -5.44
C GLN A 117 9.78 6.04 -5.44
N PRO A 118 10.67 5.58 -4.54
CA PRO A 118 12.06 6.04 -4.51
C PRO A 118 12.77 5.84 -5.86
N SER A 119 13.48 6.87 -6.32
CA SER A 119 14.15 6.85 -7.62
C SER A 119 15.18 5.72 -7.70
N GLY A 120 15.09 4.89 -8.75
CA GLY A 120 15.97 3.74 -8.98
C GLY A 120 15.56 2.46 -8.24
N SER A 121 14.49 2.48 -7.43
CA SER A 121 13.98 1.27 -6.78
C SER A 121 13.22 0.37 -7.76
N THR A 122 13.28 -0.94 -7.50
CA THR A 122 12.43 -1.94 -8.15
C THR A 122 11.21 -2.21 -7.29
N LEU A 123 10.02 -2.06 -7.86
CA LEU A 123 8.77 -2.27 -7.14
C LEU A 123 8.37 -3.75 -7.13
N LEU A 124 8.15 -4.29 -5.95
CA LEU A 124 7.63 -5.65 -5.77
C LEU A 124 6.14 -5.71 -6.11
N ASN A 125 5.72 -6.85 -6.64
CA ASN A 125 4.32 -7.15 -6.88
C ASN A 125 3.58 -7.43 -5.57
N GLY A 126 2.27 -7.23 -5.56
CA GLY A 126 1.41 -7.58 -4.43
C GLY A 126 0.96 -9.04 -4.49
N GLY A 127 0.55 -9.61 -3.36
CA GLY A 127 0.04 -10.97 -3.31
C GLY A 127 -0.33 -11.46 -1.90
N MET A 128 0.43 -11.06 -0.87
CA MET A 128 0.19 -11.43 0.51
C MET A 128 0.48 -10.25 1.43
N GLY A 129 -0.44 -9.98 2.36
CA GLY A 129 -0.26 -8.96 3.37
C GLY A 129 0.54 -9.44 4.57
N HIS A 130 1.61 -8.72 4.88
CA HIS A 130 2.43 -8.92 6.08
C HIS A 130 2.34 -7.70 6.97
N LEU A 131 1.92 -7.89 8.23
CA LEU A 131 1.89 -6.81 9.21
C LEU A 131 3.32 -6.40 9.59
N ILE A 132 3.56 -5.10 9.62
CA ILE A 132 4.79 -4.51 10.13
C ILE A 132 4.70 -4.43 11.65
N ASP A 133 5.69 -4.94 12.36
CA ASP A 133 5.88 -4.66 13.79
C ASP A 133 6.41 -3.24 13.95
N THR A 134 5.49 -2.30 14.18
CA THR A 134 5.82 -0.89 14.37
C THR A 134 6.36 -0.57 15.76
N SER A 135 6.44 -1.54 16.68
CA SER A 135 6.94 -1.31 18.05
C SER A 135 8.45 -1.07 18.10
N VAL A 136 9.17 -1.52 17.06
CA VAL A 136 10.60 -1.33 16.84
C VAL A 136 10.93 -0.20 15.87
N GLY A 137 9.90 0.51 15.38
CA GLY A 137 10.04 1.64 14.45
C GLY A 137 10.05 3.00 15.13
N ASP A 138 10.24 4.04 14.32
CA ASP A 138 10.32 5.45 14.75
C ASP A 138 8.94 6.10 14.93
N LEU A 139 7.87 5.45 14.46
CA LEU A 139 6.53 6.05 14.43
C LEU A 139 5.84 5.98 15.79
N SER A 140 5.45 7.15 16.30
CA SER A 140 4.64 7.23 17.51
C SER A 140 3.22 6.66 17.27
N PRO A 141 2.54 6.17 18.32
CA PRO A 141 1.14 5.75 18.22
C PRO A 141 0.19 6.85 17.69
N GLN A 142 0.52 8.12 17.92
CA GLN A 142 -0.24 9.25 17.39
C GLN A 142 -0.04 9.42 15.88
N GLN A 143 1.19 9.30 15.38
CA GLN A 143 1.48 9.32 13.94
C GLN A 143 0.80 8.14 13.23
N LEU A 144 0.90 6.93 13.79
CA LEU A 144 0.22 5.74 13.24
C LEU A 144 -1.30 5.94 13.12
N LYS A 145 -1.93 6.53 14.14
CA LYS A 145 -3.36 6.87 14.08
C LYS A 145 -3.65 7.97 13.07
N ALA A 146 -2.78 8.98 12.98
CA ALA A 146 -2.95 10.09 12.07
C ALA A 146 -2.92 9.64 10.61
N MET A 147 -2.11 8.64 10.25
CA MET A 147 -2.04 8.07 8.89
C MET A 147 -3.43 7.62 8.37
N GLY A 148 -4.33 7.17 9.24
CA GLY A 148 -5.72 6.88 8.86
C GLY A 148 -5.82 5.67 7.93
N THR A 149 -6.50 5.81 6.80
CA THR A 149 -6.59 4.77 5.76
C THR A 149 -5.94 5.31 4.49
N GLU A 150 -4.79 4.78 4.11
CA GLU A 150 -4.01 5.27 2.97
C GLU A 150 -3.04 4.21 2.45
N GLN A 151 -2.53 4.43 1.24
CA GLN A 151 -1.45 3.66 0.65
C GLN A 151 -0.15 4.47 0.70
N MET A 152 0.99 3.80 0.85
CA MET A 152 2.32 4.36 0.66
C MET A 152 3.27 3.35 0.03
N ILE A 153 4.42 3.83 -0.40
CA ILE A 153 5.55 3.03 -0.84
C ILE A 153 6.58 3.00 0.27
N VAL A 154 7.00 1.80 0.65
CA VAL A 154 8.10 1.56 1.60
C VAL A 154 9.28 0.95 0.86
N THR A 155 10.49 1.25 1.29
CA THR A 155 11.71 0.53 0.90
C THR A 155 11.91 -0.63 1.87
N LEU A 156 12.45 -1.73 1.35
CA LEU A 156 12.75 -2.94 2.12
C LEU A 156 14.24 -3.21 2.10
N ASP A 157 14.80 -3.44 3.29
CA ASP A 157 16.16 -3.90 3.51
C ASP A 157 16.12 -5.21 4.33
N SER A 158 17.17 -6.02 4.26
CA SER A 158 17.28 -7.25 5.05
C SER A 158 18.09 -6.97 6.34
N VAL A 159 17.58 -7.44 7.48
CA VAL A 159 18.24 -7.33 8.78
C VAL A 159 18.03 -8.63 9.54
N ASP A 160 19.10 -9.38 9.77
CA ASP A 160 19.09 -10.66 10.52
C ASP A 160 18.04 -11.69 10.04
N GLY A 161 17.69 -11.66 8.74
CA GLY A 161 16.69 -12.54 8.12
C GLY A 161 15.25 -12.01 8.18
N ASP A 162 15.02 -10.88 8.85
CA ASP A 162 13.78 -10.11 8.80
C ASP A 162 13.89 -9.03 7.70
N LEU A 163 12.74 -8.45 7.33
CA LEU A 163 12.69 -7.30 6.43
C LEU A 163 12.44 -6.02 7.21
N LEU A 164 13.35 -5.05 7.09
CA LEU A 164 13.20 -3.71 7.61
C LEU A 164 12.45 -2.84 6.60
N ALA A 165 11.32 -2.27 7.01
CA ALA A 165 10.56 -1.33 6.20
C ALA A 165 10.90 0.12 6.58
N THR A 166 11.24 0.93 5.57
CA THR A 166 11.52 2.37 5.74
C THR A 166 10.70 3.21 4.76
N ALA A 167 10.31 4.42 5.15
CA ALA A 167 9.68 5.38 4.26
C ALA A 167 9.91 6.82 4.74
N GLU A 168 10.13 7.74 3.80
CA GLU A 168 10.32 9.18 4.07
C GLU A 168 11.39 9.50 5.15
N GLY A 169 12.41 8.64 5.26
CA GLY A 169 13.49 8.79 6.25
C GLY A 169 13.19 8.23 7.64
N TYR A 170 12.05 7.57 7.84
CA TYR A 170 11.69 6.89 9.07
C TYR A 170 11.80 5.37 8.92
N VAL A 171 12.25 4.71 10.00
CA VAL A 171 12.06 3.27 10.18
C VAL A 171 10.61 3.03 10.56
N ILE A 172 9.87 2.30 9.73
CA ILE A 172 8.47 1.98 9.98
C ILE A 172 8.37 0.80 10.95
N GLY A 173 9.25 -0.19 10.79
CA GLY A 173 9.34 -1.36 11.64
C GLY A 173 9.92 -2.58 10.92
N LEU A 174 9.81 -3.74 11.57
CA LEU A 174 10.27 -5.02 11.03
C LEU A 174 9.10 -5.88 10.57
N ILE A 175 9.32 -6.64 9.51
CA ILE A 175 8.44 -7.72 9.06
C ILE A 175 9.18 -9.02 9.39
N PRO A 176 8.71 -9.80 10.36
CA PRO A 176 9.38 -11.03 10.75
C PRO A 176 9.52 -11.98 9.56
N GLY A 177 10.73 -12.49 9.38
CA GLY A 177 11.04 -13.51 8.40
C GLY A 177 10.20 -14.76 8.61
N GLY A 178 9.88 -15.42 7.51
CA GLY A 178 9.08 -16.64 7.52
C GLY A 178 9.24 -17.40 6.22
N ARG A 179 8.76 -18.65 6.19
CA ARG A 179 8.83 -19.48 4.97
C ARG A 179 8.18 -18.81 3.76
N ASP A 180 7.10 -18.06 3.98
CA ASP A 180 6.36 -17.37 2.92
C ASP A 180 7.10 -16.11 2.40
N LEU A 181 8.11 -15.63 3.13
CA LEU A 181 8.91 -14.45 2.78
C LEU A 181 10.34 -14.79 2.37
N GLN A 182 10.72 -16.07 2.42
CA GLN A 182 12.12 -16.47 2.24
C GLN A 182 12.69 -16.05 0.89
N GLU A 183 11.93 -16.24 -0.19
CA GLU A 183 12.37 -15.84 -1.55
C GLU A 183 12.60 -14.33 -1.67
N VAL A 184 11.70 -13.52 -1.09
CA VAL A 184 11.80 -12.06 -1.05
C VAL A 184 12.96 -11.61 -0.18
N ALA A 185 13.09 -12.18 1.02
CA ALA A 185 14.16 -11.85 1.96
C ALA A 185 15.54 -12.18 1.39
N GLU A 186 15.72 -13.35 0.77
CA GLU A 186 16.98 -13.74 0.12
C GLU A 186 17.31 -12.83 -1.07
N MET A 187 16.31 -12.38 -1.82
CA MET A 187 16.50 -11.44 -2.92
C MET A 187 16.93 -10.06 -2.41
N VAL A 188 16.26 -9.53 -1.40
CA VAL A 188 16.62 -8.25 -0.76
C VAL A 188 18.03 -8.34 -0.18
N GLN A 189 18.36 -9.43 0.51
CA GLN A 189 19.69 -9.67 1.07
C GLN A 189 20.77 -9.73 -0.02
N ARG A 190 20.49 -10.34 -1.18
CA ARG A 190 21.43 -10.40 -2.31
C ARG A 190 21.72 -9.03 -2.92
N ALA A 191 20.82 -8.07 -2.77
CA ALA A 191 21.01 -6.70 -3.23
C ALA A 191 21.80 -5.82 -2.24
N GLU A 192 22.08 -6.30 -1.01
CA GLU A 192 22.87 -5.54 -0.04
C GLU A 192 24.25 -5.19 -0.59
N GLY A 193 24.59 -3.89 -0.54
CA GLY A 193 25.85 -3.37 -1.08
C GLY A 193 25.88 -3.18 -2.60
N THR A 194 24.74 -3.38 -3.29
CA THR A 194 24.53 -3.05 -4.70
C THR A 194 23.73 -1.74 -4.83
N PRO A 195 23.66 -1.12 -6.02
CA PRO A 195 22.78 0.03 -6.25
C PRO A 195 21.30 -0.36 -6.43
N GLU A 196 20.92 -1.64 -6.25
CA GLU A 196 19.54 -2.08 -6.30
C GLU A 196 18.86 -1.89 -4.94
N PHE A 197 17.64 -1.35 -4.94
CA PHE A 197 16.81 -1.22 -3.75
C PHE A 197 15.39 -1.66 -4.09
N PHE A 198 14.75 -2.37 -3.17
CA PHE A 198 13.40 -2.88 -3.37
C PHE A 198 12.38 -2.01 -2.67
N ALA A 199 11.32 -1.70 -3.37
CA ALA A 199 10.18 -0.98 -2.85
C ALA A 199 8.93 -1.88 -2.87
N ALA A 200 8.01 -1.67 -1.95
CA ALA A 200 6.73 -2.38 -1.92
C ALA A 200 5.58 -1.44 -1.57
N ARG A 201 4.37 -1.82 -1.95
CA ARG A 201 3.15 -1.12 -1.55
C ARG A 201 2.82 -1.50 -0.11
N ALA A 202 2.61 -0.49 0.74
CA ALA A 202 2.11 -0.66 2.08
C ALA A 202 0.77 0.05 2.23
N TYR A 203 -0.11 -0.54 3.04
CA TYR A 203 -1.46 -0.05 3.29
C TYR A 203 -1.65 0.16 4.78
N CYS A 204 -2.18 1.33 5.11
CA CYS A 204 -2.46 1.74 6.48
C CYS A 204 -3.96 1.65 6.74
N ALA A 205 -4.33 1.14 7.89
CA ALA A 205 -5.69 1.21 8.42
C ALA A 205 -5.70 0.97 9.94
N GLY A 206 -6.50 1.78 10.65
CA GLY A 206 -6.73 1.58 12.08
C GLY A 206 -5.47 1.66 12.95
N GLY A 207 -4.47 2.45 12.53
CA GLY A 207 -3.18 2.57 13.24
C GLY A 207 -2.24 1.38 13.05
N ARG A 208 -2.47 0.55 12.02
CA ARG A 208 -1.61 -0.56 11.62
C ARG A 208 -1.16 -0.37 10.18
N ILE A 209 -0.02 -0.97 9.85
CA ILE A 209 0.57 -0.93 8.53
C ILE A 209 0.83 -2.37 8.10
N GLY A 210 0.33 -2.74 6.92
CA GLY A 210 0.66 -3.99 6.25
C GLY A 210 1.39 -3.71 4.96
N VAL A 211 2.48 -4.43 4.70
CA VAL A 211 3.15 -4.43 3.39
C VAL A 211 2.58 -5.56 2.54
N ASP A 212 2.37 -5.29 1.26
CA ASP A 212 1.89 -6.28 0.29
C ASP A 212 3.08 -6.80 -0.51
N LEU A 213 3.34 -8.10 -0.40
CA LEU A 213 4.51 -8.76 -0.95
C LEU A 213 4.11 -9.91 -1.87
N PRO A 214 4.97 -10.32 -2.82
CA PRO A 214 4.66 -11.40 -3.73
C PRO A 214 4.42 -12.72 -3.00
N LEU A 215 3.48 -13.51 -3.51
CA LEU A 215 3.33 -14.92 -3.11
C LEU A 215 4.51 -15.75 -3.65
N PRO A 216 4.93 -16.82 -2.96
CA PRO A 216 5.96 -17.71 -3.47
C PRO A 216 5.64 -18.25 -4.87
N GLY A 217 6.59 -18.12 -5.80
CA GLY A 217 6.44 -18.55 -7.20
C GLY A 217 5.53 -17.67 -8.08
N ALA A 218 5.01 -16.56 -7.56
CA ALA A 218 4.31 -15.56 -8.37
C ALA A 218 5.29 -14.61 -9.08
N GLU A 219 4.78 -13.75 -9.97
CA GLU A 219 5.58 -12.68 -10.56
C GLU A 219 6.06 -11.71 -9.47
N LEU A 220 7.37 -11.55 -9.34
CA LEU A 220 7.99 -10.81 -8.24
C LEU A 220 7.89 -9.29 -8.39
N PHE A 221 7.87 -8.79 -9.62
CA PHE A 221 8.05 -7.36 -9.90
C PHE A 221 6.80 -6.75 -10.54
N ALA A 222 6.47 -5.54 -10.10
CA ALA A 222 5.43 -4.72 -10.70
C ALA A 222 6.05 -3.59 -11.54
N PRO A 223 5.29 -3.02 -12.50
CA PRO A 223 5.71 -1.82 -13.20
C PRO A 223 5.99 -0.67 -12.24
N SER A 224 7.05 0.11 -12.51
CA SER A 224 7.39 1.30 -11.72
C SER A 224 6.26 2.33 -11.73
N ILE A 225 6.00 2.96 -10.60
CA ILE A 225 5.00 4.02 -10.45
C ILE A 225 5.67 5.36 -10.78
N PRO A 226 5.19 6.10 -11.79
CA PRO A 226 5.73 7.42 -12.09
C PRO A 226 5.31 8.43 -11.01
N ALA A 227 6.23 9.32 -10.65
CA ALA A 227 5.97 10.38 -9.68
C ALA A 227 4.83 11.32 -10.13
N LEU A 228 3.98 11.70 -9.20
CA LEU A 228 2.84 12.58 -9.48
C LEU A 228 3.26 14.05 -9.42
N ARG A 229 2.80 14.85 -10.39
CA ARG A 229 3.08 16.30 -10.42
C ARG A 229 2.30 17.07 -9.36
N VAL A 230 1.12 16.56 -9.03
CA VAL A 230 0.29 17.10 -7.95
C VAL A 230 0.62 16.29 -6.69
N PRO A 231 1.21 16.91 -5.66
CA PRO A 231 1.53 16.21 -4.43
C PRO A 231 0.25 15.79 -3.70
N SER A 232 0.38 14.87 -2.75
CA SER A 232 -0.72 14.60 -1.80
C SER A 232 -1.02 15.86 -0.97
N GLU A 233 -2.28 16.07 -0.59
CA GLU A 233 -2.67 17.18 0.30
C GLU A 233 -2.03 17.07 1.69
N ARG A 234 -1.65 15.84 2.09
CA ARG A 234 -0.97 15.54 3.34
C ARG A 234 0.23 14.63 3.10
N ALA A 235 1.32 14.88 3.81
CA ALA A 235 2.44 13.95 3.90
C ALA A 235 1.97 12.56 4.37
N ALA A 236 2.65 11.51 3.91
CA ALA A 236 2.36 10.15 4.34
C ALA A 236 2.67 10.01 5.84
N ILE A 237 3.84 10.49 6.27
CA ILE A 237 4.22 10.52 7.68
C ILE A 237 4.17 11.95 8.18
N SER A 238 3.31 12.21 9.16
CA SER A 238 3.26 13.52 9.81
C SER A 238 4.55 13.78 10.57
N ALA A 239 5.10 14.99 10.45
CA ALA A 239 6.24 15.41 11.26
C ALA A 239 5.95 15.18 12.76
N PRO A 240 6.95 14.76 13.54
CA PRO A 240 6.76 14.57 14.97
C PRO A 240 6.24 15.87 15.57
N ALA A 241 5.25 15.77 16.45
CA ALA A 241 4.79 16.93 17.20
C ALA A 241 5.99 17.46 18.00
N VAL A 242 6.52 18.62 17.59
CA VAL A 242 7.49 19.34 18.40
C VAL A 242 6.72 19.84 19.60
N GLU A 243 6.79 19.11 20.72
CA GLU A 243 6.39 19.65 22.01
C GLU A 243 7.14 20.97 22.22
N GLY A 244 6.39 22.00 22.63
CA GLY A 244 6.85 23.38 22.62
C GLY A 244 8.17 23.59 23.34
N GLN A 245 9.12 24.12 22.57
CA GLN A 245 10.38 24.78 22.92
C GLN A 245 11.56 23.93 23.41
N PRO A 246 12.77 24.26 22.92
CA PRO A 246 13.99 23.59 23.34
C PRO A 246 14.27 24.02 24.78
N GLU A 247 14.50 23.05 25.68
CA GLU A 247 15.53 23.33 26.67
C GLU A 247 16.78 23.62 25.85
N VAL A 248 17.15 24.90 25.84
CA VAL A 248 18.42 25.37 25.32
C VAL A 248 19.48 24.57 26.05
N TRP A 249 19.99 23.51 25.44
CA TRP A 249 21.25 22.88 25.84
C TRP A 249 22.38 23.83 25.43
N GLU A 250 22.38 25.05 25.95
CA GLU A 250 23.62 25.78 26.15
C GLU A 250 24.33 25.11 27.32
N VAL A 251 25.04 24.03 27.02
CA VAL A 251 26.15 23.64 27.88
C VAL A 251 27.30 24.61 27.56
N SER A 252 27.17 25.83 28.08
CA SER A 252 28.27 26.78 28.16
C SER A 252 29.20 26.29 29.26
N LEU A 253 30.10 25.37 28.93
CA LEU A 253 31.20 25.02 29.82
C LEU A 253 32.09 26.27 29.96
N PRO A 254 32.31 26.79 31.18
CA PRO A 254 33.24 27.89 31.37
C PRO A 254 34.60 27.50 30.81
N ALA A 255 35.22 28.35 29.98
CA ALA A 255 36.54 28.06 29.40
C ALA A 255 37.63 27.76 30.46
N ALA A 256 37.39 28.13 31.72
CA ALA A 256 38.24 27.79 32.87
C ALA A 256 38.30 26.28 33.17
N ASP A 257 37.26 25.49 32.83
CA ASP A 257 37.24 24.04 33.06
C ASP A 257 38.14 23.26 32.09
N PHE A 258 38.58 23.91 31.00
CA PHE A 258 39.51 23.34 30.02
C PHE A 258 40.96 23.75 30.24
N ALA A 259 41.27 24.54 31.26
CA ALA A 259 42.63 24.99 31.57
C ALA A 259 43.46 23.98 32.39
N ALA A 260 43.09 22.69 32.37
CA ALA A 260 43.91 21.65 32.97
C ALA A 260 45.06 21.25 32.02
N SER A 261 46.28 21.24 32.56
CA SER A 261 47.49 20.86 31.84
C SER A 261 47.36 19.47 31.22
N LEU A 262 47.66 19.34 29.92
CA LEU A 262 47.64 18.05 29.21
C LEU A 262 48.50 17.03 29.97
N PRO A 263 47.95 15.85 30.35
CA PRO A 263 48.74 14.84 31.05
C PRO A 263 49.76 14.22 30.08
N ARG A 264 51.03 14.54 30.29
CA ARG A 264 52.15 13.84 29.63
C ARG A 264 52.46 12.56 30.39
N GLY A 265 51.94 11.44 29.90
CA GLY A 265 52.26 10.11 30.40
C GLY A 265 51.96 9.04 29.34
N SER A 266 52.90 8.11 29.14
CA SER A 266 52.74 7.01 28.20
C SER A 266 51.58 6.10 28.62
N ARG A 267 50.48 6.09 27.87
CA ARG A 267 49.35 5.19 28.13
C ARG A 267 49.64 3.82 27.52
N ARG A 268 49.67 2.79 28.38
CA ARG A 268 49.53 1.38 27.98
C ARG A 268 48.07 1.00 28.22
N PRO A 269 47.35 0.45 27.23
CA PRO A 269 45.93 0.15 27.39
C PRO A 269 45.72 -1.00 28.38
N THR A 270 44.85 -0.79 29.37
CA THR A 270 44.31 -1.85 30.22
C THR A 270 42.90 -2.18 29.75
N ARG A 271 42.63 -3.49 29.62
CA ARG A 271 41.38 -4.08 29.13
C ARG A 271 40.22 -3.72 30.06
N ALA A 272 39.14 -3.17 29.51
CA ALA A 272 37.91 -2.90 30.24
C ALA A 272 37.26 -4.21 30.70
N GLN A 273 36.91 -4.29 31.99
CA GLN A 273 36.09 -5.37 32.54
C GLN A 273 34.60 -5.03 32.35
N ALA A 274 33.82 -6.01 31.92
CA ALA A 274 32.38 -5.87 31.76
C ALA A 274 31.68 -5.74 33.13
N SER A 275 30.69 -4.85 33.21
CA SER A 275 29.92 -4.61 34.44
C SER A 275 29.06 -5.85 34.80
N PRO A 276 29.15 -6.36 36.03
CA PRO A 276 28.38 -7.53 36.48
C PRO A 276 26.86 -7.28 36.57
N ASP A 277 26.42 -6.02 36.63
CA ASP A 277 24.99 -5.67 36.74
C ASP A 277 24.20 -5.97 35.46
N LEU A 278 24.83 -5.84 34.30
CA LEU A 278 24.20 -6.16 33.01
C LEU A 278 23.94 -7.66 32.85
N ALA A 279 24.82 -8.50 33.39
CA ALA A 279 24.65 -9.96 33.33
C ALA A 279 23.53 -10.47 34.27
N ALA A 280 23.25 -9.75 35.36
CA ALA A 280 22.17 -10.07 36.28
C ALA A 280 20.79 -9.69 35.70
N LEU A 281 20.70 -8.56 35.00
CA LEU A 281 19.45 -8.09 34.37
C LEU A 281 18.96 -9.03 33.27
N VAL A 282 19.88 -9.53 32.43
CA VAL A 282 19.56 -10.47 31.34
C VAL A 282 19.08 -11.83 31.87
N LYS A 283 19.49 -12.23 33.08
CA LYS A 283 19.02 -13.48 33.72
C LYS A 283 17.66 -13.36 34.39
N ALA A 284 17.18 -12.15 34.66
CA ALA A 284 15.91 -11.91 35.36
C ALA A 284 14.69 -11.81 34.42
N MET A 285 14.88 -11.78 33.09
CA MET A 285 13.78 -11.74 32.14
C MET A 285 13.08 -13.11 32.04
N PRO A 286 11.76 -13.19 32.27
CA PRO A 286 11.03 -14.44 32.12
C PRO A 286 10.96 -14.82 30.63
N ARG A 287 11.48 -16.01 30.29
CA ARG A 287 11.26 -16.65 28.98
C ARG A 287 9.79 -17.04 28.88
N GLN A 288 9.01 -16.26 28.14
CA GLN A 288 7.65 -16.64 27.75
C GLN A 288 7.72 -17.65 26.61
N ASP A 289 7.82 -18.93 26.96
CA ASP A 289 7.56 -20.01 26.03
C ASP A 289 6.03 -20.12 25.81
N LYS A 290 5.64 -19.98 24.54
CA LYS A 290 4.30 -20.25 23.93
C LYS A 290 3.24 -19.17 24.05
N LEU A 291 3.24 -18.24 23.08
CA LEU A 291 2.03 -17.58 22.59
C LEU A 291 1.33 -18.51 21.60
N SER A 292 0.19 -19.10 22.00
CA SER A 292 -0.63 -19.91 21.09
C SER A 292 -1.51 -19.00 20.23
N TRP A 293 -1.14 -18.84 18.96
CA TRP A 293 -1.94 -18.19 17.94
C TRP A 293 -3.17 -19.06 17.63
N ARG A 294 -4.38 -18.52 17.80
CA ARG A 294 -5.59 -19.16 17.27
C ARG A 294 -5.72 -18.75 15.80
N ALA A 295 -5.72 -19.74 14.91
CA ALA A 295 -6.01 -19.53 13.50
C ALA A 295 -7.43 -18.95 13.33
N LEU A 296 -7.54 -17.88 12.54
CA LEU A 296 -8.83 -17.37 12.10
C LEU A 296 -9.46 -18.38 11.13
N PRO A 297 -10.78 -18.62 11.16
CA PRO A 297 -11.42 -19.53 10.23
C PRO A 297 -11.25 -19.00 8.80
N THR A 298 -10.64 -19.80 7.94
CA THR A 298 -10.63 -19.63 6.49
C THR A 298 -11.91 -20.23 5.94
N ALA A 299 -12.54 -19.54 4.98
CA ALA A 299 -13.73 -20.05 4.31
C ALA A 299 -13.34 -21.20 3.36
N ASP A 300 -14.00 -22.35 3.48
CA ASP A 300 -13.73 -23.55 2.67
C ASP A 300 -14.15 -23.42 1.20
N VAL A 301 -14.76 -22.31 0.78
CA VAL A 301 -15.18 -22.07 -0.62
C VAL A 301 -15.04 -20.58 -0.97
N PRO A 302 -14.39 -20.20 -2.08
CA PRO A 302 -14.40 -18.82 -2.56
C PRO A 302 -15.83 -18.42 -2.97
N GLY A 303 -16.44 -17.52 -2.21
CA GLY A 303 -17.76 -16.99 -2.52
C GLY A 303 -17.74 -16.09 -3.76
N ARG A 304 -18.67 -16.34 -4.70
CA ARG A 304 -18.98 -15.48 -5.85
C ARG A 304 -19.24 -14.04 -5.39
N PHE A 305 -18.29 -13.15 -5.66
CA PHE A 305 -18.32 -11.72 -5.37
C PHE A 305 -18.56 -11.35 -3.89
N SER A 306 -17.47 -11.09 -3.17
CA SER A 306 -17.49 -10.47 -1.84
C SER A 306 -18.22 -9.11 -1.88
N SER A 307 -19.27 -8.96 -1.05
CA SER A 307 -20.00 -7.76 -0.55
C SER A 307 -20.32 -6.56 -1.46
N GLU A 308 -19.49 -6.21 -2.43
CA GLU A 308 -19.65 -5.11 -3.40
C GLU A 308 -20.76 -5.39 -4.41
N SER A 309 -20.80 -6.59 -5.01
CA SER A 309 -21.87 -7.01 -5.92
C SER A 309 -23.26 -6.97 -5.26
N ALA A 310 -23.34 -7.29 -3.97
CA ALA A 310 -24.57 -7.18 -3.18
C ALA A 310 -24.98 -5.71 -2.97
N ARG A 311 -24.02 -4.80 -2.75
CA ARG A 311 -24.27 -3.35 -2.65
C ARG A 311 -24.72 -2.77 -3.99
N VAL A 312 -24.10 -3.16 -5.10
CA VAL A 312 -24.44 -2.71 -6.46
C VAL A 312 -25.83 -3.22 -6.87
N ARG A 313 -26.14 -4.51 -6.63
CA ARG A 313 -27.50 -5.05 -6.84
C ARG A 313 -28.55 -4.32 -6.01
N ALA A 314 -28.25 -4.03 -4.74
CA ALA A 314 -29.15 -3.27 -3.88
C ALA A 314 -29.36 -1.82 -4.41
N ARG A 315 -28.33 -1.18 -4.96
CA ARG A 315 -28.44 0.15 -5.59
C ARG A 315 -29.27 0.10 -6.88
N ARG A 316 -29.07 -0.89 -7.76
CA ARG A 316 -29.84 -1.07 -9.00
C ARG A 316 -31.32 -1.28 -8.68
N GLN A 317 -31.64 -2.14 -7.72
CA GLN A 317 -33.01 -2.35 -7.23
C GLN A 317 -33.62 -1.07 -6.62
N ALA A 318 -32.86 -0.31 -5.83
CA ALA A 318 -33.35 0.94 -5.24
C ALA A 318 -33.66 2.01 -6.30
N ARG A 319 -32.86 2.11 -7.37
CA ARG A 319 -33.06 3.07 -8.47
C ARG A 319 -34.21 2.66 -9.40
N GLU A 320 -34.38 1.36 -9.67
CA GLU A 320 -35.55 0.85 -10.41
C GLU A 320 -36.85 1.11 -9.64
N ASN A 321 -36.86 0.88 -8.32
CA ASN A 321 -38.00 1.18 -7.47
C ASN A 321 -38.29 2.68 -7.33
N GLY A 322 -37.28 3.55 -7.48
CA GLY A 322 -37.43 5.01 -7.48
C GLY A 322 -38.05 5.60 -8.75
N ARG A 323 -37.97 4.89 -9.90
CA ARG A 323 -38.55 5.34 -11.18
C ARG A 323 -40.04 4.98 -11.35
N GLY A 324 -40.62 4.15 -10.48
CA GLY A 324 -42.03 3.77 -10.53
C GLY A 324 -43.01 4.75 -9.89
N GLY A 325 -42.52 5.89 -9.37
CA GLY A 325 -43.24 6.67 -8.36
C GLY A 325 -43.95 7.94 -8.79
N HIS A 326 -43.97 8.41 -10.05
CA HIS A 326 -44.68 9.65 -10.40
C HIS A 326 -45.17 9.71 -11.85
N HIS A 327 -46.12 8.84 -12.22
CA HIS A 327 -47.07 9.14 -13.30
C HIS A 327 -48.43 8.52 -12.98
N ARG A 328 -49.24 9.27 -12.22
CA ARG A 328 -50.72 9.36 -12.34
C ARG A 328 -51.29 10.20 -11.21
N ARG A 329 -51.55 11.47 -11.49
CA ARG A 329 -52.89 12.07 -11.58
C ARG A 329 -52.79 13.50 -12.06
#